data_AF-A0A2V3TS41-F1
#
_entry.id   AF-A0A2V3TS41-F1
#
_cell.length_a   1.000
_cell.length_b   1.000
_cell.length_c   1.000
_cell.angle_alpha   90.00
_cell.angle_beta   90.00
_cell.angle_gamma   90.00
#
_symmetry.space_group_name_H-M   'P 1'
#
loop_
_entity.id
_entity.type
_entity.pdbx_description
1 polymer ?
#
loop_
_entity_poly.entity_id
_entity_poly.type
_entity_poly.pdbx_seq_one_letter_code
_entity_poly.pdbx_strand_id
1 'polypeptide(L)'
;MSTGISSSDFVGQWSVSYADIDFINSKPAATRLGLAAQLKFFSARGFFADDGTLVPNDAAEYLAEQIGVRANELSGYDFGGRTARRHCAEILQYLGFRRMVSAKLTPCFAG
;
A
#
# COMPACT_ATOMS: atom_id res chain seq x y z
N MET A 1 5.96 21.90 -9.45
CA MET A 1 6.05 21.91 -7.98
C MET A 1 6.74 20.63 -7.56
N SER A 2 8.05 20.67 -7.35
CA SER A 2 8.82 19.48 -6.95
C SER A 2 8.61 19.26 -5.46
N THR A 3 7.73 18.32 -5.09
CA THR A 3 7.71 17.77 -3.72
C THR A 3 8.97 16.95 -3.55
N GLY A 4 10.05 17.61 -3.11
CA GLY A 4 11.24 16.95 -2.60
C GLY A 4 10.88 16.23 -1.31
N ILE A 5 10.33 15.02 -1.42
CA ILE A 5 10.12 14.14 -0.28
C ILE A 5 11.52 13.81 0.26
N SER A 6 11.79 14.20 1.52
CA SER A 6 13.04 13.81 2.18
C SER A 6 13.08 12.28 2.29
N SER A 7 14.24 11.65 2.12
CA SER A 7 14.38 10.18 2.10
C SER A 7 13.74 9.49 3.31
N SER A 8 13.74 10.13 4.49
CA SER A 8 13.06 9.62 5.68
C SER A 8 11.53 9.60 5.58
N ASP A 9 10.92 10.62 4.97
CA ASP A 9 9.47 10.71 4.73
C ASP A 9 9.04 9.69 3.67
N PHE A 10 9.88 9.47 2.66
CA PHE A 10 9.68 8.45 1.65
C PHE A 10 9.65 7.04 2.27
N VAL A 11 10.66 6.70 3.07
CA VAL A 11 10.70 5.39 3.75
C VAL A 11 9.47 5.22 4.65
N GLY A 12 9.13 6.22 5.46
CA GLY A 12 7.93 6.17 6.31
C GLY A 12 6.62 5.94 5.54
N GLN A 13 6.49 6.51 4.35
CA GLN A 13 5.29 6.38 3.50
C GLN A 13 5.21 5.05 2.75
N TRP A 14 6.35 4.49 2.35
CA TRP A 14 6.43 3.31 1.47
C TRP A 14 6.91 2.03 2.18
N SER A 15 7.30 2.10 3.45
CA SER A 15 7.64 0.92 4.26
C SER A 15 6.42 0.05 4.55
N VAL A 16 6.55 -1.25 4.29
CA VAL A 16 5.49 -2.26 4.40
C VAL A 16 5.71 -3.10 5.66
N SER A 17 4.69 -3.24 6.51
CA SER A 17 4.78 -4.09 7.70
C SER A 17 4.65 -5.57 7.32
N TYR A 18 5.17 -6.49 8.13
CA TYR A 18 5.05 -7.94 7.89
C TYR A 18 3.60 -8.40 7.65
N ALA A 19 2.64 -7.85 8.39
CA ALA A 19 1.23 -8.19 8.20
C ALA A 19 0.64 -7.63 6.90
N ASP A 20 1.18 -6.51 6.38
CA ASP A 20 0.79 -5.99 5.06
C ASP A 20 1.38 -6.90 3.97
N ILE A 21 2.64 -7.33 4.12
CA ILE A 21 3.30 -8.27 3.20
C ILE A 21 2.52 -9.59 3.12
N ASP A 22 2.07 -10.13 4.25
CA ASP A 22 1.26 -11.35 4.28
C ASP A 22 -0.08 -11.18 3.53
N PHE A 23 -0.77 -10.07 3.77
CA PHE A 23 -1.98 -9.69 3.04
C PHE A 23 -1.72 -9.57 1.53
N ILE A 24 -0.61 -8.94 1.14
CA ILE A 24 -0.22 -8.81 -0.27
C ILE A 24 0.09 -10.19 -0.87
N ASN A 25 0.84 -11.02 -0.17
CA ASN A 25 1.22 -12.36 -0.64
C ASN A 25 0.06 -13.33 -0.78
N SER A 26 -1.07 -13.07 -0.10
CA SER A 26 -2.34 -13.78 -0.32
C SER A 26 -2.88 -13.64 -1.74
N LYS A 27 -2.40 -12.66 -2.52
CA LYS A 27 -2.82 -12.39 -3.91
C LYS A 27 -1.88 -12.99 -4.95
N PRO A 28 -2.34 -13.17 -6.20
CA PRO A 28 -1.48 -13.64 -7.28
C PRO A 28 -0.32 -12.67 -7.53
N ALA A 29 0.87 -13.22 -7.79
CA ALA A 29 2.15 -12.50 -7.92
C ALA A 29 2.07 -11.26 -8.82
N ALA A 30 1.44 -11.39 -9.99
CA ALA A 30 1.28 -10.32 -10.97
C ALA A 30 0.53 -9.08 -10.45
N THR A 31 -0.23 -9.22 -9.37
CA THR A 31 -1.02 -8.12 -8.80
C THR A 31 -0.48 -7.61 -7.46
N ARG A 32 0.51 -8.30 -6.88
CA ARG A 32 1.04 -7.98 -5.54
C ARG A 32 1.62 -6.58 -5.49
N LEU A 33 2.41 -6.23 -6.51
CA LEU A 33 3.09 -4.94 -6.55
C LEU A 33 2.09 -3.78 -6.71
N GLY A 34 1.08 -3.94 -7.57
CA GLY A 34 0.00 -2.97 -7.72
C GLY A 34 -0.86 -2.80 -6.47
N LEU A 35 -1.19 -3.90 -5.80
CA LEU A 35 -1.89 -3.88 -4.53
C LEU A 35 -1.07 -3.18 -3.43
N ALA A 36 0.22 -3.49 -3.32
CA ALA A 36 1.12 -2.86 -2.36
C ALA A 36 1.23 -1.35 -2.60
N ALA A 37 1.38 -0.96 -3.87
CA ALA A 37 1.44 0.44 -4.28
C ALA A 37 0.15 1.17 -3.89
N GLN A 38 -1.03 0.61 -4.18
CA GLN A 38 -2.29 1.23 -3.78
C GLN A 38 -2.48 1.31 -2.27
N LEU A 39 -2.09 0.29 -1.52
CA LEU A 39 -2.17 0.28 -0.06
C LEU A 39 -1.35 1.43 0.55
N LYS A 40 -0.10 1.60 0.11
CA LYS A 40 0.78 2.67 0.61
C LYS A 40 0.38 4.04 0.10
N PHE A 41 -0.02 4.13 -1.18
CA PHE A 41 -0.55 5.36 -1.74
C PHE A 41 -1.79 5.84 -0.97
N PHE A 42 -2.73 4.96 -0.67
CA PHE A 42 -3.91 5.28 0.14
C PHE A 42 -3.54 5.63 1.58
N SER A 43 -2.60 4.91 2.20
CA SER A 43 -2.15 5.21 3.57
C SER A 43 -1.47 6.58 3.68
N ALA A 44 -0.76 7.03 2.63
CA ALA A 44 -0.07 8.31 2.61
C ALA A 44 -0.98 9.49 2.24
N ARG A 45 -1.91 9.28 1.28
CA ARG A 45 -2.72 10.37 0.67
C ARG A 45 -4.21 10.34 1.03
N GLY A 46 -4.74 9.21 1.49
CA GLY A 46 -6.16 9.02 1.82
C GLY A 46 -7.08 8.76 0.62
N PHE A 47 -6.55 8.62 -0.59
CA PHE A 47 -7.29 8.25 -1.80
C PHE A 47 -6.50 7.24 -2.64
N PHE A 48 -7.16 6.55 -3.57
CA PHE A 48 -6.52 5.54 -4.42
C PHE A 48 -5.99 6.14 -5.72
N ALA A 49 -4.88 5.60 -6.23
CA ALA A 49 -4.37 5.94 -7.55
C ALA A 49 -5.24 5.28 -8.63
N ASP A 50 -5.71 6.10 -9.57
CA ASP A 50 -6.37 5.69 -10.81
C ASP A 50 -5.34 5.45 -11.94
N ASP A 51 -4.20 6.13 -11.88
CA ASP A 51 -3.08 5.97 -12.81
C ASP A 51 -1.79 5.52 -12.12
N GLY A 52 -1.10 4.55 -12.73
CA GLY A 52 0.19 4.05 -12.24
C GLY A 52 1.32 5.08 -12.27
N THR A 53 1.18 6.14 -13.08
CA THR A 53 2.13 7.27 -13.16
C THR A 53 2.16 8.12 -11.88
N LEU A 54 1.13 8.01 -11.03
CA LEU A 54 1.08 8.68 -9.72
C LEU A 54 1.99 8.00 -8.68
N VAL A 55 2.41 6.76 -8.94
CA VAL A 55 3.34 6.01 -8.10
C VAL A 55 4.76 6.28 -8.61
N PRO A 56 5.65 6.86 -7.80
CA PRO A 56 7.05 7.06 -8.20
C PRO A 56 7.73 5.72 -8.51
N ASN A 57 8.61 5.67 -9.52
CA ASN A 57 9.38 4.46 -9.83
C ASN A 57 10.23 4.00 -8.65
N ASP A 58 10.86 4.92 -7.92
CA ASP A 58 11.64 4.59 -6.71
C ASP A 58 10.77 3.88 -5.67
N ALA A 59 9.49 4.26 -5.53
CA ALA A 59 8.56 3.60 -4.62
C ALA A 59 8.18 2.21 -5.11
N ALA A 60 7.97 2.04 -6.42
CA ALA A 60 7.71 0.74 -7.02
C ALA A 60 8.88 -0.23 -6.81
N GLU A 61 10.13 0.23 -7.02
CA GLU A 61 11.34 -0.56 -6.78
C GLU A 61 11.49 -0.92 -5.30
N TYR A 62 11.33 0.06 -4.41
CA TYR A 62 11.43 -0.16 -2.97
C TYR A 62 10.35 -1.13 -2.44
N LEU A 63 9.14 -1.08 -2.98
CA LEU A 63 8.09 -2.05 -2.66
C LEU A 63 8.41 -3.44 -3.22
N ALA A 64 8.92 -3.50 -4.45
CA ALA A 64 9.26 -4.75 -5.12
C ALA A 64 10.34 -5.53 -4.35
N GLU A 65 11.36 -4.83 -3.85
CA GLU A 65 12.39 -5.41 -2.98
C GLU A 65 11.80 -5.98 -1.68
N GLN A 66 10.91 -5.22 -1.02
CA GLN A 66 10.30 -5.66 0.25
C GLN A 66 9.42 -6.90 0.12
N ILE A 67 8.68 -7.03 -0.99
CA ILE A 67 7.79 -8.17 -1.23
C ILE A 67 8.43 -9.28 -2.08
N GLY A 68 9.67 -9.09 -2.53
CA GLY A 68 10.43 -10.08 -3.30
C GLY A 68 9.92 -10.31 -4.73
N VAL A 69 9.40 -9.27 -5.40
CA VAL A 69 8.96 -9.35 -6.81
C VAL A 69 9.79 -8.42 -7.69
N ARG A 70 9.59 -8.49 -9.02
CA ARG A 70 10.24 -7.57 -9.95
C ARG A 70 9.42 -6.29 -10.11
N ALA A 71 10.07 -5.13 -10.12
CA ALA A 71 9.41 -3.83 -10.31
C ALA A 71 8.61 -3.74 -11.63
N ASN A 72 9.07 -4.45 -12.68
CA ASN A 72 8.38 -4.53 -13.98
C ASN A 72 6.97 -5.13 -13.92
N GLU A 73 6.63 -5.88 -12.86
CA GLU A 73 5.27 -6.41 -12.68
C GLU A 73 4.23 -5.29 -12.49
N LEU A 74 4.64 -4.10 -12.06
CA LEU A 74 3.73 -2.97 -11.87
C LEU A 74 3.16 -2.48 -13.20
N SER A 75 3.92 -2.55 -14.29
CA SER A 75 3.49 -2.13 -15.63
C SER A 75 2.33 -2.97 -16.16
N GLY A 76 2.18 -4.21 -15.68
CA GLY A 76 1.06 -5.10 -16.03
C GLY A 76 -0.20 -4.86 -15.19
N TYR A 77 -0.13 -3.99 -14.18
CA TYR A 77 -1.24 -3.72 -13.28
C TYR A 77 -2.11 -2.55 -13.78
N ASP A 78 -3.36 -2.84 -14.07
CA ASP A 78 -4.34 -1.84 -14.49
C ASP A 78 -4.97 -1.14 -13.27
N PHE A 79 -4.45 0.04 -12.94
CA PHE A 79 -4.91 0.90 -11.83
C PHE A 79 -6.35 1.43 -12.02
N GLY A 80 -6.80 1.61 -13.26
CA GLY A 80 -8.17 2.01 -13.59
C GLY A 80 -9.13 0.82 -13.70
N GLY A 81 -8.60 -0.40 -13.67
CA GLY A 81 -9.32 -1.63 -13.97
C GLY A 81 -10.27 -2.10 -12.88
N ARG A 82 -11.08 -3.12 -13.23
CA ARG A 82 -11.98 -3.79 -12.27
C ARG A 82 -11.20 -4.45 -11.13
N THR A 83 -10.03 -5.01 -11.44
CA THR A 83 -9.14 -5.64 -10.45
C THR A 83 -8.65 -4.61 -9.43
N ALA A 84 -8.21 -3.44 -9.89
CA ALA A 84 -7.81 -2.35 -9.00
C ALA A 84 -8.95 -1.89 -8.09
N ARG A 85 -10.16 -1.68 -8.63
CA ARG A 85 -11.33 -1.32 -7.80
C ARG A 85 -11.66 -2.37 -6.75
N ARG A 86 -11.56 -3.66 -7.10
CA ARG A 86 -11.72 -4.75 -6.15
C ARG A 86 -10.66 -4.69 -5.05
N HIS A 87 -9.41 -4.48 -5.42
CA HIS A 87 -8.32 -4.29 -4.46
C HIS A 87 -8.52 -3.07 -3.58
N CYS A 88 -9.00 -1.92 -4.08
CA CYS A 88 -9.37 -0.78 -3.25
C CYS A 88 -10.36 -1.17 -2.15
N ALA A 89 -11.41 -1.91 -2.52
CA ALA A 89 -12.41 -2.38 -1.55
C ALA A 89 -11.84 -3.38 -0.55
N GLU A 90 -10.94 -4.27 -0.97
CA GLU A 90 -10.24 -5.21 -0.09
C GLU A 90 -9.26 -4.48 0.85
N ILE A 91 -8.55 -3.47 0.37
CA ILE A 91 -7.68 -2.59 1.16
C ILE A 91 -8.52 -1.83 2.20
N LEU A 92 -9.66 -1.26 1.81
CA LEU A 92 -10.55 -0.56 2.74
C LEU A 92 -11.07 -1.49 3.84
N GLN A 93 -11.43 -2.73 3.49
CA GLN A 93 -11.81 -3.75 4.47
C GLN A 93 -10.64 -4.08 5.39
N TYR A 94 -9.46 -4.39 4.84
CA TYR A 94 -8.25 -4.70 5.60
C TYR A 94 -7.86 -3.58 6.57
N LEU A 95 -7.85 -2.33 6.09
CA LEU A 95 -7.58 -1.15 6.89
C LEU A 95 -8.71 -0.85 7.87
N GLY A 96 -9.96 -1.15 7.54
CA GLY A 96 -11.11 -1.04 8.45
C GLY A 96 -11.01 -2.01 9.61
N PHE A 97 -10.66 -3.28 9.35
CA PHE A 97 -10.36 -4.26 10.39
C PHE A 97 -9.15 -3.83 11.22
N ARG A 98 -8.09 -3.33 10.58
CA ARG A 98 -6.93 -2.77 11.28
C ARG A 98 -7.25 -1.50 12.05
N ARG A 99 -8.17 -0.64 11.64
CA ARG A 99 -8.59 0.53 12.41
C ARG A 99 -9.43 0.13 13.62
N MET A 100 -10.15 -0.99 13.55
CA MET A 100 -10.85 -1.56 14.69
C MET A 100 -9.89 -2.28 15.67
N VAL A 101 -8.79 -2.86 15.17
CA VAL A 101 -7.75 -3.54 15.98
C VAL A 101 -6.65 -2.59 16.48
N SER A 102 -6.36 -1.53 15.72
CA SER A 102 -5.42 -0.43 16.00
C SER A 102 -6.12 0.82 16.52
N ALA A 103 -7.43 0.75 16.73
CA ALA A 103 -8.03 1.46 17.85
C ALA A 103 -7.41 0.81 19.07
N LYS A 104 -6.27 1.37 19.49
CA LYS A 104 -5.65 1.10 20.77
C LYS A 104 -6.78 1.16 21.79
N LEU A 105 -7.27 -0.01 22.15
CA LEU A 105 -7.86 -0.29 23.43
C LEU A 105 -6.82 0.25 24.42
N THR A 106 -7.01 1.49 24.82
CA THR A 106 -6.72 1.91 26.17
C THR A 106 -8.02 1.62 26.91
N PRO A 107 -8.26 0.39 27.40
CA PRO A 107 -9.23 0.24 28.45
C PRO A 107 -8.55 0.67 29.76
N CYS A 108 -9.39 1.17 30.65
CA CYS A 108 -9.17 1.35 32.09
C CYS A 108 -8.51 2.70 32.46
N PHE A 109 -9.26 3.68 33.00
CA PHE A 109 -9.83 3.69 34.36
C PHE A 109 -8.84 3.15 35.41
N ALA A 110 -8.27 4.04 36.22
CA ALA A 110 -8.23 3.98 37.70
C ALA A 110 -7.21 5.01 38.23
N GLY A 111 -7.71 5.94 39.04
CA GLY A 111 -6.97 6.98 39.75
C GLY A 111 -7.96 7.90 40.43
#